data_AF-A0A928Z0F0-F1
#
_entry.id   AF-A0A928Z0F0-F1
#
_cell.length_a   1.000
_cell.length_b   1.000
_cell.length_c   1.000
_cell.angle_alpha   90.00
_cell.angle_beta   90.00
_cell.angle_gamma   90.00
#
_symmetry.space_group_name_H-M   'P 1'
#
loop_
_entity.id
_entity.type
_entity.pdbx_description
1 polymer ?
#
loop_
_entity_poly.entity_id
_entity_poly.type
_entity_poly.pdbx_seq_one_letter_code
_entity_poly.pdbx_strand_id
1 'polypeptide(L)'
;ILERRQQKDSLDQELSTLRRELEPDAETEAYSEWKIFLSQLQQPEFEALNAIAHQSNPNATLKQIAEANLTMPELLIDSINEHAIETLGDFVIDPTPGKAPSIAPEYLEAVKQLLEQS
;
A
#
# COMPACT_ATOMS: atom_id res chain seq x y z
N ILE A 1 -13.38 -36.39 -36.74
CA ILE A 1 -12.27 -36.42 -35.75
C ILE A 1 -11.39 -35.16 -35.87
N LEU A 2 -11.23 -34.58 -37.08
CA LEU A 2 -10.37 -33.41 -37.34
C LEU A 2 -10.99 -32.07 -36.88
N GLU A 3 -12.28 -31.82 -37.11
CA GLU A 3 -12.97 -30.58 -36.71
C GLU A 3 -12.95 -30.31 -35.19
N ARG A 4 -13.10 -31.35 -34.36
CA ARG A 4 -13.06 -31.20 -32.89
C ARG A 4 -11.68 -30.78 -32.36
N ARG A 5 -10.59 -31.03 -33.10
CA ARG A 5 -9.25 -30.56 -32.70
C ARG A 5 -9.06 -29.09 -33.04
N GLN A 6 -9.50 -28.65 -34.22
CA GLN A 6 -9.40 -27.24 -34.62
C GLN A 6 -10.24 -26.34 -33.72
N GLN A 7 -11.44 -26.80 -33.32
CA GLN A 7 -12.29 -26.04 -32.40
C GLN A 7 -11.67 -25.91 -30.99
N LYS A 8 -10.97 -26.95 -30.53
CA LYS A 8 -10.29 -26.93 -29.22
C LYS A 8 -9.11 -25.97 -29.21
N ASP A 9 -8.35 -25.91 -30.31
CA ASP A 9 -7.21 -25.00 -30.48
C ASP A 9 -7.64 -23.53 -30.52
N SER A 10 -8.74 -23.23 -31.24
CA SER A 10 -9.35 -21.89 -31.24
C SER A 10 -9.86 -21.47 -29.87
N LEU A 11 -10.52 -22.38 -29.13
CA LEU A 11 -11.03 -22.07 -27.80
C LEU A 11 -9.89 -21.83 -26.80
N ASP A 12 -8.81 -22.60 -26.90
CA ASP A 12 -7.63 -22.45 -26.05
C ASP A 12 -6.95 -21.10 -26.28
N GLN A 13 -6.89 -20.65 -27.54
CA GLN A 13 -6.34 -19.35 -27.90
C GLN A 13 -7.24 -18.18 -27.45
N GLU A 14 -8.57 -18.32 -27.56
CA GLU A 14 -9.53 -17.34 -27.02
C GLU A 14 -9.46 -17.27 -25.49
N LEU A 15 -9.40 -18.42 -24.80
CA LEU A 15 -9.23 -18.49 -23.34
C LEU A 15 -7.92 -17.86 -22.89
N SER A 16 -6.83 -18.07 -23.63
CA SER A 16 -5.52 -17.47 -23.34
C SER A 16 -5.52 -15.95 -23.51
N THR A 17 -6.25 -15.44 -24.50
CA THR A 17 -6.40 -14.00 -24.77
C THR A 17 -7.28 -13.35 -23.70
N LEU A 18 -8.41 -13.98 -23.37
CA LEU A 18 -9.31 -13.51 -22.34
C LEU A 18 -8.66 -13.51 -20.95
N ARG A 19 -7.85 -14.53 -20.65
CA ARG A 19 -7.06 -14.58 -19.40
C ARG A 19 -6.09 -13.40 -19.30
N ARG A 20 -5.42 -13.05 -20.41
CA ARG A 20 -4.51 -11.89 -20.47
C ARG A 20 -5.24 -10.55 -20.39
N GLU A 21 -6.48 -10.46 -20.86
CA GLU A 21 -7.31 -9.24 -20.72
C GLU A 21 -7.94 -9.08 -19.33
N LEU A 22 -8.09 -10.17 -18.57
CA LEU A 22 -8.72 -10.19 -17.24
C LEU A 22 -7.72 -10.15 -16.07
N GLU A 23 -6.42 -10.29 -16.34
CA GLU A 23 -5.35 -10.06 -15.38
C GLU A 23 -4.75 -8.69 -15.73
N PRO A 24 -5.22 -7.58 -15.10
CA PRO A 24 -4.42 -6.37 -15.12
C PRO A 24 -3.04 -6.73 -14.60
N ASP A 25 -2.02 -6.08 -15.14
CA ASP A 25 -0.66 -6.20 -14.64
C ASP A 25 -0.72 -5.97 -13.13
N ALA A 26 -0.52 -7.01 -12.31
CA ALA A 26 -0.72 -6.94 -10.86
C ALA A 26 0.13 -5.82 -10.23
N GLU A 27 1.22 -5.46 -10.90
CA GLU A 27 2.10 -4.34 -10.59
C GLU A 27 1.41 -2.96 -10.78
N THR A 28 0.56 -2.83 -11.79
CA THR A 28 -0.25 -1.62 -12.06
C THR A 28 -1.42 -1.47 -11.08
N GLU A 29 -2.06 -2.58 -10.68
CA GLU A 29 -3.11 -2.55 -9.66
C GLU A 29 -2.54 -2.18 -8.30
N ALA A 30 -1.47 -2.84 -7.85
CA ALA A 30 -0.80 -2.52 -6.59
C ALA A 30 -0.40 -1.04 -6.53
N TYR A 31 0.23 -0.51 -7.59
CA TYR A 31 0.60 0.90 -7.66
C TYR A 31 -0.60 1.86 -7.61
N SER A 32 -1.76 1.43 -8.12
CA SER A 32 -3.00 2.20 -8.05
C SER A 32 -3.58 2.21 -6.63
N GLU A 33 -3.59 1.07 -5.94
CA GLU A 33 -4.06 0.93 -4.55
C GLU A 33 -3.21 1.79 -3.61
N TRP A 34 -1.89 1.77 -3.78
CA TRP A 34 -0.96 2.61 -3.03
C TRP A 34 -1.18 4.11 -3.21
N LYS A 35 -1.52 4.55 -4.42
CA LYS A 35 -1.89 5.96 -4.68
C LYS A 35 -3.20 6.35 -4.02
N ILE A 36 -4.18 5.45 -4.03
CA ILE A 36 -5.46 5.66 -3.37
C ILE A 36 -5.23 5.77 -1.87
N PHE A 37 -4.44 4.87 -1.28
CA PHE A 37 -4.02 4.91 0.13
C PHE A 37 -3.43 6.28 0.50
N LEU A 38 -2.40 6.74 -0.22
CA LEU A 38 -1.77 8.04 0.07
C LEU A 38 -2.72 9.22 -0.09
N SER A 39 -3.71 9.12 -0.99
CA SER A 39 -4.71 10.16 -1.20
C SER A 39 -5.76 10.23 -0.08
N GLN A 40 -5.92 9.17 0.72
CA GLN A 40 -6.81 9.16 1.88
C GLN A 40 -6.16 9.78 3.11
N LEU A 41 -4.82 9.67 3.22
CA LEU A 41 -4.06 10.23 4.32
C LEU A 41 -4.19 11.76 4.38
N GLN A 42 -4.55 12.25 5.55
CA GLN A 42 -4.51 13.66 5.88
C GLN A 42 -3.05 14.11 6.03
N GLN A 43 -2.83 15.43 5.95
CA GLN A 43 -1.51 16.03 6.09
C GLN A 43 -0.68 15.49 7.28
N PRO A 44 -1.19 15.44 8.53
CA PRO A 44 -0.41 14.91 9.65
C PRO A 44 -0.09 13.42 9.56
N GLU A 45 -0.96 12.63 8.92
CA GLU A 45 -0.76 11.19 8.71
C GLU A 45 0.30 10.95 7.64
N PHE A 46 0.29 11.74 6.57
CA PHE A 46 1.32 11.72 5.55
C PHE A 46 2.69 12.12 6.11
N GLU A 47 2.77 13.18 6.91
CA GLU A 47 4.00 13.59 7.58
C GLU A 47 4.52 12.50 8.54
N ALA A 48 3.60 11.84 9.26
CA ALA A 48 3.91 10.72 10.13
C ALA A 48 4.47 9.52 9.34
N LEU A 49 3.80 9.11 8.27
CA LEU A 49 4.26 8.02 7.40
C LEU A 49 5.64 8.33 6.82
N ASN A 50 5.86 9.56 6.35
CA ASN A 50 7.13 10.00 5.80
C ASN A 50 8.27 9.96 6.85
N ALA A 51 7.98 10.38 8.09
CA ALA A 51 8.93 10.29 9.19
C ALA A 51 9.29 8.82 9.50
N ILE A 52 8.31 7.91 9.51
CA ILE A 52 8.52 6.49 9.78
C ILE A 52 9.33 5.83 8.65
N ALA A 53 9.11 6.22 7.39
CA ALA A 53 9.84 5.66 6.24
C ALA A 53 11.33 6.04 6.24
N HIS A 54 11.67 7.26 6.67
CA HIS A 54 13.02 7.81 6.53
C HIS A 54 13.83 7.81 7.82
N GLN A 55 13.19 7.91 8.99
CA GLN A 55 13.89 7.99 10.26
C GLN A 55 13.97 6.62 10.93
N SER A 56 15.14 6.31 11.50
CA SER A 56 15.30 5.10 12.32
C SER A 56 14.54 5.16 13.65
N ASN A 57 14.19 6.36 14.13
CA ASN A 57 13.42 6.55 15.36
C ASN A 57 12.41 7.70 15.21
N PRO A 58 11.25 7.45 14.58
CA PRO A 58 10.25 8.48 14.27
C PRO A 58 9.48 8.99 15.50
N ASN A 59 9.61 8.35 16.68
CA ASN A 59 8.85 8.68 17.89
C ASN A 59 8.87 10.17 18.26
N ALA A 60 10.03 10.82 18.18
CA ALA A 60 10.15 12.24 18.51
C ALA A 60 9.36 13.11 17.52
N THR A 61 9.51 12.84 16.22
CA THR A 61 8.80 13.58 15.16
C THR A 61 7.30 13.31 15.20
N LEU A 62 6.88 12.06 15.36
CA LEU A 62 5.46 11.69 15.50
C LEU A 62 4.81 12.41 16.67
N LYS A 63 5.51 12.50 17.80
CA LYS A 63 5.03 13.26 18.95
C LYS A 63 4.84 14.74 18.61
N GLN A 64 5.81 15.36 17.92
CA GLN A 64 5.68 16.77 17.51
C GLN A 64 4.54 17.00 16.53
N ILE A 65 4.37 16.12 15.53
CA ILE A 65 3.26 16.20 14.56
C ILE A 65 1.92 16.06 15.30
N ALA A 66 1.83 15.09 16.21
CA ALA A 66 0.64 14.86 17.00
C ALA A 66 0.28 16.07 17.88
N GLU A 67 1.26 16.63 18.60
CA GLU A 67 1.09 17.83 19.43
C GLU A 67 0.66 19.05 18.59
N ALA A 68 1.23 19.23 17.40
CA ALA A 68 0.86 20.33 16.50
C ALA A 68 -0.57 20.21 15.97
N ASN A 69 -1.08 18.98 15.83
CA ASN A 69 -2.42 18.69 15.31
C ASN A 69 -3.43 18.34 16.42
N LEU A 70 -3.07 18.58 17.69
CA LEU A 70 -3.91 18.28 18.87
C LEU A 70 -4.42 16.82 18.90
N THR A 71 -3.59 15.89 18.43
CA THR A 71 -3.87 14.46 18.37
C THR A 71 -2.81 13.67 19.15
N MET A 72 -2.86 12.34 19.06
CA MET A 72 -1.91 11.44 19.68
C MET A 72 -1.10 10.68 18.62
N PRO A 73 0.19 10.39 18.86
CA PRO A 73 1.01 9.66 17.90
C PRO A 73 0.47 8.26 17.62
N GLU A 74 -0.15 7.62 18.61
CA GLU A 74 -0.83 6.32 18.44
C GLU A 74 -2.00 6.42 17.46
N LEU A 75 -2.84 7.47 17.57
CA LEU A 75 -3.96 7.69 16.66
C LEU A 75 -3.53 7.96 15.22
N LEU A 76 -2.39 8.65 15.01
CA LEU A 76 -1.84 8.84 13.67
C LEU A 76 -1.49 7.50 13.02
N ILE A 77 -0.88 6.60 13.79
CA ILE A 77 -0.50 5.27 13.31
C ILE A 77 -1.74 4.41 13.07
N ASP A 78 -2.70 4.44 13.99
CA ASP A 78 -3.98 3.73 13.86
C ASP A 78 -4.74 4.18 12.61
N SER A 79 -4.87 5.49 12.37
CA SER A 79 -5.51 6.00 11.15
C SER A 79 -4.79 5.54 9.88
N ILE A 80 -3.46 5.60 9.86
CA ILE A 80 -2.68 5.15 8.69
C ILE A 80 -2.93 3.65 8.45
N ASN A 81 -2.92 2.84 9.49
CA ASN A 81 -3.16 1.41 9.38
C ASN A 81 -4.62 1.10 9.00
N GLU A 82 -5.59 1.87 9.49
CA GLU A 82 -7.00 1.76 9.10
C GLU A 82 -7.15 2.01 7.59
N HIS A 83 -6.61 3.12 7.09
CA HIS A 83 -6.60 3.42 5.65
C HIS A 83 -5.87 2.37 4.82
N ALA A 84 -4.76 1.83 5.34
CA ALA A 84 -4.04 0.74 4.69
C ALA A 84 -4.88 -0.54 4.60
N ILE A 85 -5.57 -0.92 5.67
CA ILE A 85 -6.46 -2.09 5.66
C ILE A 85 -7.62 -1.87 4.69
N GLU A 86 -8.20 -0.68 4.65
CA GLU A 86 -9.31 -0.36 3.75
C GLU A 86 -8.93 -0.39 2.26
N THR A 87 -7.67 -0.08 1.94
CA THR A 87 -7.21 0.06 0.55
C THR A 87 -6.34 -1.10 0.09
N LEU A 88 -5.32 -1.46 0.86
CA LEU A 88 -4.33 -2.51 0.58
C LEU A 88 -4.73 -3.86 1.19
N GLY A 89 -5.66 -3.87 2.14
CA GLY A 89 -6.07 -5.09 2.84
C GLY A 89 -5.08 -5.59 3.88
N ASP A 90 -4.04 -4.80 4.22
CA ASP A 90 -2.98 -5.20 5.14
C ASP A 90 -2.43 -4.03 5.97
N PHE A 91 -1.61 -4.32 6.98
CA PHE A 91 -0.99 -3.33 7.86
C PHE A 91 0.32 -2.82 7.25
N VAL A 92 0.38 -1.51 6.98
CA VAL A 92 1.62 -0.89 6.48
C VAL A 92 2.62 -0.63 7.59
N ILE A 93 2.14 -0.19 8.76
CA ILE A 93 2.98 0.09 9.92
C ILE A 93 2.82 -1.05 10.94
N ASP A 94 3.95 -1.58 11.38
CA ASP A 94 4.02 -2.62 12.41
C ASP A 94 3.38 -2.12 13.71
N PRO A 95 2.26 -2.73 14.17
CA PRO A 95 1.53 -2.27 15.35
C PRO A 95 2.14 -2.81 16.66
N THR A 96 3.40 -3.24 16.66
CA THR A 96 4.03 -3.87 17.83
C THR A 96 4.14 -2.87 18.99
N PRO A 97 3.42 -3.08 20.10
CA PRO A 97 3.46 -2.17 21.23
C PRO A 97 4.84 -2.17 21.89
N GLY A 98 5.32 -0.99 22.29
CA GLY A 98 6.61 -0.82 22.96
C GLY A 98 7.83 -0.81 22.03
N LYS A 99 7.63 -0.90 20.71
CA LYS A 99 8.66 -0.66 19.69
C LYS A 99 8.41 0.69 19.01
N ALA A 100 9.46 1.29 18.46
CA ALA A 100 9.27 2.42 17.56
C ALA A 100 8.45 1.97 16.33
N PRO A 101 7.45 2.74 15.89
CA PRO A 101 6.67 2.41 14.72
C PRO A 101 7.61 2.32 13.51
N SER A 102 7.38 1.32 12.67
CA SER A 102 8.22 1.03 11.51
C SER A 102 7.33 0.45 10.42
N ILE A 103 7.60 0.83 9.17
CA ILE A 103 6.90 0.24 8.03
C ILE A 103 7.33 -1.22 7.88
N ALA A 104 6.38 -2.09 7.54
CA ALA A 104 6.67 -3.49 7.27
C ALA A 104 7.76 -3.59 6.17
N PRO A 105 8.75 -4.48 6.32
CA PRO A 105 9.90 -4.52 5.41
C PRO A 105 9.50 -4.80 3.96
N GLU A 106 8.40 -5.51 3.74
CA GLU A 106 7.81 -5.77 2.42
C GLU A 106 7.25 -4.52 1.74
N TYR A 107 6.81 -3.53 2.52
CA TYR A 107 6.19 -2.30 2.03
C TYR A 107 7.12 -1.09 2.06
N LEU A 108 8.24 -1.17 2.78
CA LEU A 108 9.15 -0.04 2.98
C LEU A 108 9.65 0.55 1.66
N GLU A 109 10.05 -0.29 0.70
CA GLU A 109 10.57 0.18 -0.59
C GLU A 109 9.47 0.82 -1.45
N ALA A 110 8.27 0.22 -1.47
CA ALA A 110 7.11 0.77 -2.17
C ALA A 110 6.71 2.14 -1.62
N VAL A 111 6.57 2.26 -0.29
CA VAL A 111 6.23 3.53 0.38
C VAL A 111 7.27 4.60 0.08
N LYS A 112 8.56 4.29 0.16
CA LYS A 112 9.62 5.26 -0.17
C LYS A 112 9.53 5.74 -1.61
N GLN A 113 9.41 4.83 -2.56
CA GLN A 113 9.27 5.18 -3.97
C GLN A 113 8.06 6.10 -4.21
N LEU A 114 6.94 5.87 -3.54
CA LEU A 114 5.75 6.71 -3.67
C LEU A 114 5.90 8.10 -3.02
N LEU A 115 6.55 8.17 -1.86
CA LEU A 115 6.83 9.43 -1.16
C LEU A 115 7.83 10.29 -1.94
N GLU A 116 8.78 9.68 -2.65
CA GLU A 116 9.72 10.39 -3.53
C GLU A 116 9.09 10.91 -4.83
N GLN A 117 7.92 10.37 -5.22
CA GLN A 117 7.20 10.71 -6.44
C GLN A 117 6.01 11.66 -6.21
N SER A 118 5.70 11.98 -4.95
CA SER A 118 4.56 12.83 -4.53
C SER A 118 4.94 14.29 -4.30
#